data_AF-D0LYE7-F1
#
_entry.id   AF-D0LYE7-F1
#
_cell.length_a   1.000
_cell.length_b   1.000
_cell.length_c   1.000
_cell.angle_alpha   90.00
_cell.angle_beta   90.00
_cell.angle_gamma   90.00
#
_symmetry.space_group_name_H-M   'P 1'
#
loop_
_entity.id
_entity.type
_entity.pdbx_description
1 polymer ?
#
loop_
_entity_poly.entity_id
_entity_poly.type
_entity_poly.pdbx_seq_one_letter_code
_entity_poly.pdbx_strand_id
1 'polypeptide(L)'
;MSTSNDSAQDPAERSFWKRCSSCKSEIAFGALHFVCSVSTCNRKRTGMKFCSVPCWEVHLPMMRHREAYAEEERAPSKDAWLREQRAEAEAQESSARRRTVVAPAAKSSTSMDDEILVVASKLKKYIRERSGMNTSDTLLPVLSAHLRVLANQAIRHAAQDGRKTVMDRDLAMPSQRDED
;
A
#
# COMPACT_ATOMS: atom_id res chain seq x y z
N MET A 1 -2.18 -24.99 17.91
CA MET A 1 -3.11 -23.99 17.34
C MET A 1 -2.70 -23.75 15.90
N SER A 2 -3.27 -24.54 14.99
CA SER A 2 -2.87 -24.58 13.58
C SER A 2 -3.32 -23.31 12.88
N THR A 3 -2.37 -22.44 12.53
CA THR A 3 -2.58 -21.37 11.56
C THR A 3 -2.64 -22.01 10.18
N SER A 4 -3.83 -22.48 9.78
CA SER A 4 -4.08 -22.86 8.40
C SER A 4 -3.92 -21.61 7.55
N ASN A 5 -2.78 -21.57 6.86
CA ASN A 5 -2.48 -20.66 5.77
C ASN A 5 -3.62 -20.81 4.75
N ASP A 6 -4.33 -19.71 4.47
CA ASP A 6 -5.49 -19.63 3.57
C ASP A 6 -4.99 -19.83 2.13
N SER A 7 -4.74 -21.10 1.78
CA SER A 7 -4.42 -21.53 0.43
C SER A 7 -5.50 -21.04 -0.51
N ALA A 8 -5.08 -20.43 -1.62
CA ALA A 8 -5.92 -19.91 -2.69
C ALA A 8 -6.96 -20.94 -3.14
N GLN A 9 -8.16 -20.88 -2.58
CA GLN A 9 -9.32 -21.61 -3.07
C GLN A 9 -9.76 -20.99 -4.39
N ASP A 10 -10.06 -21.84 -5.38
CA ASP A 10 -10.64 -21.40 -6.65
C ASP A 10 -11.88 -20.52 -6.35
N PRO A 11 -11.96 -19.29 -6.91
CA PRO A 11 -13.13 -18.43 -6.76
C PRO A 11 -14.46 -19.15 -7.05
N ALA A 12 -14.47 -20.11 -7.97
CA ALA A 12 -15.65 -20.88 -8.35
C ALA A 12 -16.14 -21.83 -7.23
N GLU A 13 -15.24 -22.35 -6.39
CA GLU A 13 -15.57 -23.34 -5.34
C GLU A 13 -15.93 -22.69 -3.99
N ARG A 14 -15.72 -21.38 -3.84
CA ARG A 14 -16.07 -20.69 -2.58
C ARG A 14 -17.57 -20.82 -2.28
N SER A 15 -17.87 -21.28 -1.07
CA SER A 15 -19.23 -21.44 -0.52
C SER A 15 -19.72 -20.17 0.20
N PHE A 16 -18.81 -19.32 0.62
CA PHE A 16 -19.08 -18.08 1.34
C PHE A 16 -18.47 -16.86 0.63
N TRP A 17 -19.06 -15.69 0.83
CA TRP A 17 -18.60 -14.44 0.24
C TRP A 17 -17.39 -13.88 1.01
N LYS A 18 -17.54 -13.72 2.32
CA LYS A 18 -16.52 -13.17 3.23
C LYS A 18 -16.62 -13.79 4.63
N ARG A 19 -15.56 -13.62 5.43
CA ARG A 19 -15.57 -13.94 6.85
C ARG A 19 -15.86 -12.68 7.67
N CYS A 20 -16.63 -12.83 8.74
CA CYS A 20 -16.89 -11.77 9.71
C CYS A 20 -15.57 -11.26 10.29
N SER A 21 -15.39 -9.94 10.37
CA SER A 21 -14.17 -9.35 10.88
C SER A 21 -13.92 -9.65 12.37
N SER A 22 -14.99 -9.83 13.15
CA SER A 22 -14.94 -10.07 14.60
C SER A 22 -14.85 -11.55 14.96
N CYS A 23 -15.83 -12.38 14.58
CA CYS A 23 -15.89 -13.79 14.98
C CYS A 23 -15.29 -14.77 13.95
N LYS A 24 -14.90 -14.30 12.75
CA LYS A 24 -14.39 -15.11 11.62
C LYS A 24 -15.39 -16.13 11.02
N SER A 25 -16.63 -16.15 11.49
CA SER A 25 -17.71 -16.93 10.88
C SER A 25 -17.94 -16.54 9.41
N GLU A 26 -18.41 -17.49 8.62
CA GLU A 26 -18.62 -17.33 7.19
C GLU A 26 -19.95 -16.62 6.90
N ILE A 27 -19.89 -15.61 6.03
CA ILE A 27 -21.05 -14.88 5.53
C ILE A 27 -21.37 -15.45 4.14
N ALA A 28 -22.51 -16.15 4.04
CA ALA A 28 -22.95 -16.74 2.79
C ALA A 28 -23.30 -15.67 1.73
N PHE A 29 -23.28 -16.06 0.47
CA PHE A 29 -23.79 -15.21 -0.62
C PHE A 29 -25.27 -14.90 -0.41
N GLY A 30 -25.69 -13.66 -0.69
CA GLY A 30 -27.07 -13.23 -0.48
C GLY A 30 -27.51 -13.07 0.99
N ALA A 31 -26.66 -13.40 1.98
CA ALA A 31 -26.98 -13.24 3.39
C ALA A 31 -27.02 -11.76 3.81
N LEU A 32 -27.78 -11.47 4.87
CA LEU A 32 -27.69 -10.17 5.54
C LEU A 32 -26.35 -10.07 6.26
N HIS A 33 -25.75 -8.88 6.20
CA HIS A 33 -24.54 -8.54 6.91
C HIS A 33 -24.56 -7.05 7.28
N PHE A 34 -23.64 -6.67 8.15
CA PHE A 34 -23.58 -5.31 8.68
C PHE A 34 -22.27 -4.65 8.30
N VAL A 35 -22.36 -3.37 7.96
CA VAL A 35 -21.22 -2.48 7.71
C VAL A 35 -21.25 -1.33 8.71
N CYS A 36 -20.11 -0.68 8.91
CA CYS A 36 -20.05 0.51 9.74
C CYS A 36 -20.42 1.72 8.89
N SER A 37 -21.27 2.63 9.38
CA SER A 37 -21.60 3.88 8.67
C SER A 37 -20.40 4.80 8.42
N VAL A 38 -19.29 4.57 9.15
CA VAL A 38 -18.04 5.31 8.95
C VAL A 38 -17.33 4.82 7.69
N SER A 39 -17.27 5.67 6.66
CA SER A 39 -16.71 5.35 5.34
C SER A 39 -15.26 4.86 5.36
N THR A 40 -14.44 5.26 6.34
CA THR A 40 -13.04 4.78 6.49
C THR A 40 -12.96 3.29 6.84
N CYS A 41 -13.97 2.76 7.54
CA CYS A 41 -14.11 1.35 7.87
C CYS A 41 -14.53 0.49 6.66
N ASN A 42 -15.06 1.11 5.60
CA ASN A 42 -15.61 0.41 4.42
C ASN A 42 -14.69 0.46 3.19
N ARG A 43 -13.50 1.05 3.29
CA ARG A 43 -12.56 1.17 2.15
C ARG A 43 -12.11 -0.20 1.65
N LYS A 44 -11.81 -0.35 0.35
CA LYS A 44 -11.42 -1.63 -0.29
C LYS A 44 -10.39 -2.46 0.50
N ARG A 45 -9.39 -1.83 1.12
CA ARG A 45 -8.32 -2.51 1.89
C ARG A 45 -8.70 -2.83 3.34
N THR A 46 -9.60 -2.06 3.95
CA THR A 46 -9.95 -2.13 5.37
C THR A 46 -11.41 -2.50 5.60
N GLY A 47 -12.15 -2.83 4.54
CA GLY A 47 -13.60 -3.06 4.53
C GLY A 47 -14.02 -4.18 5.45
N MET A 48 -14.36 -3.82 6.69
CA MET A 48 -14.83 -4.75 7.71
C MET A 48 -16.29 -5.09 7.44
N LYS A 49 -16.62 -6.38 7.49
CA LYS A 49 -17.99 -6.89 7.31
C LYS A 49 -18.32 -7.74 8.52
N PHE A 50 -19.52 -7.56 9.08
CA PHE A 50 -19.95 -8.23 10.31
C PHE A 50 -21.18 -9.09 10.05
N CYS A 51 -21.25 -10.26 10.67
CA CYS A 51 -22.41 -11.15 10.51
C CYS A 51 -23.60 -10.76 11.39
N SER A 52 -23.41 -9.87 12.38
CA SER A 52 -24.46 -9.42 13.30
C SER A 52 -24.10 -8.08 13.94
N VAL A 53 -25.10 -7.37 14.48
CA VAL A 53 -24.91 -6.12 15.25
C VAL A 53 -23.95 -6.32 16.45
N PRO A 54 -24.04 -7.38 17.26
CA PRO A 54 -23.06 -7.62 18.32
C PRO A 54 -21.62 -7.79 17.81
N CYS A 55 -21.44 -8.45 16.65
CA CYS A 55 -20.12 -8.54 16.04
C CYS A 55 -19.61 -7.17 15.57
N TRP A 56 -20.50 -6.29 15.12
CA TRP A 56 -20.15 -4.90 14.81
C TRP A 56 -19.79 -4.12 16.08
N GLU A 57 -20.52 -4.24 17.18
CA GLU A 57 -20.24 -3.49 18.42
C GLU A 57 -18.83 -3.74 18.99
N VAL A 58 -18.32 -4.97 18.86
CA VAL A 58 -16.96 -5.34 19.28
C VAL A 58 -15.88 -4.48 18.60
N HIS A 59 -16.15 -3.91 17.43
CA HIS A 59 -15.19 -3.05 16.74
C HIS A 59 -15.14 -1.61 17.29
N LEU A 60 -16.19 -1.14 17.98
CA LEU A 60 -16.31 0.26 18.43
C LEU A 60 -15.16 0.71 19.36
N PRO A 61 -14.78 -0.06 20.39
CA PRO A 61 -13.71 0.33 21.30
C PRO A 61 -12.34 0.40 20.60
N MET A 62 -12.14 -0.44 19.58
CA MET A 62 -10.88 -0.53 18.83
C MET A 62 -10.68 0.65 17.88
N MET A 63 -11.77 1.15 17.28
CA MET A 63 -11.71 2.16 16.22
C MET A 63 -12.03 3.59 16.68
N ARG A 64 -12.37 3.78 17.96
CA ARG A 64 -12.56 5.10 18.63
C ARG A 64 -13.55 6.03 17.94
N HIS A 65 -14.58 5.51 17.27
CA HIS A 65 -15.65 6.33 16.71
C HIS A 65 -16.89 6.29 17.61
N ARG A 66 -17.38 7.49 17.97
CA ARG A 66 -18.42 7.69 19.00
C ARG A 66 -19.85 7.66 18.46
N GLU A 67 -20.04 7.89 17.16
CA GLU A 67 -21.36 8.08 16.52
C GLU A 67 -21.60 7.11 15.35
N ALA A 68 -20.90 5.98 15.31
CA ALA A 68 -21.15 5.00 14.27
C ALA A 68 -22.42 4.19 14.55
N TYR A 69 -23.05 3.74 13.48
CA TYR A 69 -24.16 2.79 13.52
C TYR A 69 -23.92 1.64 12.53
N ALA A 70 -24.61 0.53 12.76
CA ALA A 70 -24.58 -0.64 11.89
C ALA A 70 -25.56 -0.44 10.73
N GLU A 71 -25.05 -0.41 9.51
CA GLU A 71 -25.87 -0.39 8.30
C GLU A 71 -26.08 -1.82 7.80
N GLU A 72 -27.35 -2.18 7.55
CA GLU A 72 -27.73 -3.46 7.01
C GLU A 72 -27.53 -3.50 5.49
N GLU A 73 -26.72 -4.44 5.03
CA GLU A 73 -26.49 -4.70 3.62
C GLU A 73 -26.71 -6.18 3.30
N ARG A 74 -27.03 -6.47 2.04
CA ARG A 74 -27.08 -7.84 1.54
C ARG A 74 -25.79 -8.19 0.81
N ALA A 75 -25.21 -9.34 1.16
CA ALA A 75 -24.07 -9.87 0.44
C ALA A 75 -24.45 -10.08 -1.04
N PRO A 76 -23.53 -9.84 -1.98
CA PRO A 76 -23.78 -10.09 -3.40
C PRO A 76 -24.16 -11.56 -3.62
N SER A 77 -24.89 -11.83 -4.70
CA SER A 77 -25.07 -13.21 -5.15
C SER A 77 -23.73 -13.79 -5.62
N LYS A 78 -23.60 -15.12 -5.61
CA LYS A 78 -22.39 -15.79 -6.09
C LYS A 78 -22.05 -15.41 -7.53
N ASP A 79 -23.06 -15.36 -8.40
CA ASP A 79 -22.92 -14.92 -9.79
C ASP A 79 -22.46 -13.46 -9.91
N ALA A 80 -23.08 -12.54 -9.17
CA ALA A 80 -22.70 -11.12 -9.21
C ALA A 80 -21.25 -10.92 -8.73
N TRP A 81 -20.87 -11.62 -7.66
CA TRP A 81 -19.50 -11.59 -7.15
C TRP A 81 -18.50 -12.17 -8.16
N LEU A 82 -18.80 -13.29 -8.81
CA LEU A 82 -17.92 -13.87 -9.84
C LEU A 82 -17.74 -12.92 -11.04
N ARG A 83 -18.81 -12.22 -11.46
CA ARG A 83 -18.73 -11.19 -12.51
C ARG A 83 -17.85 -10.02 -12.10
N GLU A 84 -17.97 -9.54 -10.86
CA GLU A 84 -17.11 -8.48 -10.33
C GLU A 84 -15.64 -8.93 -10.27
N GLN A 85 -15.36 -10.13 -9.77
CA GLN A 85 -14.00 -10.68 -9.74
C GLN A 85 -13.39 -10.81 -11.14
N ARG A 86 -14.17 -11.23 -12.13
CA ARG A 86 -13.70 -11.31 -13.53
C ARG A 86 -13.41 -9.93 -14.10
N ALA A 87 -14.32 -8.97 -13.90
CA ALA A 87 -14.11 -7.59 -14.33
C ALA A 87 -12.89 -6.96 -13.65
N GLU A 88 -12.66 -7.23 -12.36
CA GLU A 88 -11.45 -6.78 -11.66
C GLU A 88 -10.19 -7.44 -12.20
N ALA A 89 -10.22 -8.74 -12.51
CA ALA A 89 -9.10 -9.44 -13.14
C ALA A 89 -8.79 -8.88 -14.54
N GLU A 90 -9.81 -8.64 -15.37
CA GLU A 90 -9.67 -8.01 -16.68
C GLU A 90 -9.18 -6.55 -16.58
N ALA A 91 -9.63 -5.79 -15.58
CA ALA A 91 -9.13 -4.44 -15.31
C ALA A 91 -7.66 -4.44 -14.85
N GLN A 92 -7.27 -5.41 -14.01
CA GLN A 92 -5.89 -5.61 -13.59
C GLN A 92 -5.02 -6.05 -14.78
N GLU A 93 -5.51 -6.97 -15.61
CA GLU A 93 -4.82 -7.44 -16.80
C GLU A 93 -4.66 -6.32 -17.84
N SER A 94 -5.71 -5.56 -18.12
CA SER A 94 -5.65 -4.41 -19.02
C SER A 94 -4.75 -3.29 -18.48
N SER A 95 -4.71 -3.07 -17.16
CA SER A 95 -3.74 -2.17 -16.51
C SER A 95 -2.31 -2.71 -16.59
N ALA A 96 -2.11 -4.02 -16.50
CA ALA A 96 -0.82 -4.66 -16.71
C ALA A 96 -0.36 -4.58 -18.17
N ARG A 97 -1.27 -4.73 -19.14
CA ARG A 97 -1.03 -4.60 -20.58
C ARG A 97 -0.84 -3.14 -21.02
N ARG A 98 -1.53 -2.17 -20.39
CA ARG A 98 -1.34 -0.71 -20.61
C ARG A 98 -0.08 -0.18 -19.94
N ARG A 99 0.46 -0.88 -18.95
CA ARG A 99 1.82 -0.62 -18.50
C ARG A 99 2.72 -0.95 -19.69
N THR A 100 3.28 0.09 -20.33
CA THR A 100 4.36 -0.08 -21.29
C THR A 100 5.32 -1.10 -20.72
N VAL A 101 5.62 -2.13 -21.50
CA VAL A 101 6.64 -3.13 -21.20
C VAL A 101 7.99 -2.41 -21.25
N VAL A 102 8.26 -1.56 -20.26
CA VAL A 102 9.57 -1.63 -19.63
C VAL A 102 9.52 -3.00 -19.03
N ALA A 103 10.21 -3.95 -19.65
CA ALA A 103 10.33 -5.31 -19.15
C ALA A 103 10.49 -5.20 -17.63
N PRO A 104 9.81 -6.02 -16.80
CA PRO A 104 10.30 -6.20 -15.47
C PRO A 104 11.72 -6.70 -15.71
N ALA A 105 12.71 -5.80 -15.50
CA ALA A 105 14.09 -6.20 -15.44
C ALA A 105 14.04 -7.43 -14.56
N ALA A 106 14.55 -8.54 -15.11
CA ALA A 106 14.66 -9.77 -14.39
C ALA A 106 15.11 -9.44 -12.95
N LYS A 107 14.86 -10.34 -12.00
CA LYS A 107 15.66 -10.35 -10.77
C LYS A 107 17.13 -10.68 -11.13
N SER A 108 17.74 -9.83 -11.94
CA SER A 108 19.14 -9.56 -11.99
C SER A 108 19.47 -9.05 -10.61
N SER A 109 20.52 -9.61 -10.03
CA SER A 109 21.31 -8.97 -9.00
C SER A 109 21.59 -7.53 -9.42
N THR A 110 20.64 -6.64 -9.16
CA THR A 110 20.76 -5.22 -9.47
C THR A 110 21.74 -4.73 -8.44
N SER A 111 22.93 -4.34 -8.87
CA SER A 111 23.85 -3.66 -7.97
C SER A 111 23.10 -2.49 -7.35
N MET A 112 23.42 -2.17 -6.09
CA MET A 112 22.80 -1.03 -5.38
C MET A 112 23.00 0.31 -6.13
N ASP A 113 23.74 0.32 -7.24
CA ASP A 113 24.03 1.42 -8.14
C ASP A 113 22.82 1.87 -8.98
N ASP A 114 21.83 1.00 -9.23
CA ASP A 114 20.65 1.33 -10.07
C ASP A 114 19.33 1.48 -9.30
N GLU A 115 19.29 1.13 -8.02
CA GLU A 115 18.07 1.19 -7.20
C GLU A 115 17.53 2.63 -6.99
N ILE A 116 16.22 2.80 -6.90
CA ILE A 116 15.64 4.11 -6.56
C ILE A 116 15.66 4.28 -5.05
N LEU A 117 16.53 5.18 -4.55
CA LEU A 117 16.73 5.41 -3.11
C LEU A 117 15.67 6.34 -2.48
N VAL A 118 14.77 6.90 -3.31
CA VAL A 118 13.78 7.91 -2.90
C VAL A 118 12.36 7.37 -3.02
N VAL A 119 11.52 7.64 -2.02
CA VAL A 119 10.08 7.36 -2.08
C VAL A 119 9.40 8.31 -3.07
N ALA A 120 9.17 7.82 -4.28
CA ALA A 120 8.64 8.60 -5.41
C ALA A 120 7.37 9.41 -5.05
N SER A 121 6.41 8.79 -4.36
CA SER A 121 5.15 9.46 -4.00
C SER A 121 5.35 10.65 -3.06
N LYS A 122 6.30 10.57 -2.12
CA LYS A 122 6.61 11.66 -1.19
C LYS A 122 7.31 12.81 -1.91
N LEU A 123 8.28 12.51 -2.77
CA LEU A 123 8.99 13.53 -3.54
C LEU A 123 8.06 14.27 -4.51
N LYS A 124 7.26 13.54 -5.28
CA LYS A 124 6.28 14.14 -6.20
C LYS A 124 5.28 15.03 -5.47
N LYS A 125 4.80 14.57 -4.31
CA LYS A 125 3.92 15.35 -3.45
C LYS A 125 4.60 16.64 -2.99
N TYR A 126 5.83 16.56 -2.50
CA TYR A 126 6.61 17.72 -2.06
C TYR A 126 6.79 18.77 -3.17
N ILE A 127 7.19 18.35 -4.37
CA ILE A 127 7.38 19.27 -5.50
C ILE A 127 6.05 19.95 -5.87
N ARG A 128 4.96 19.18 -5.93
CA ARG A 128 3.63 19.71 -6.24
C ARG A 128 3.13 20.70 -5.19
N GLU A 129 3.32 20.41 -3.90
CA GLU A 129 2.89 21.29 -2.81
C GLU A 129 3.73 22.58 -2.76
N ARG A 130 5.04 22.50 -3.02
CA ARG A 130 5.94 23.67 -2.95
C ARG A 130 5.88 24.57 -4.19
N SER A 131 5.58 24.01 -5.36
CA SER A 131 5.72 24.74 -6.64
C SER A 131 4.56 24.58 -7.62
N GLY A 132 3.57 23.73 -7.31
CA GLY A 132 2.50 23.37 -8.25
C GLY A 132 2.95 22.49 -9.42
N MET A 133 4.24 22.19 -9.55
CA MET A 133 4.79 21.43 -10.68
C MET A 133 4.50 19.93 -10.57
N ASN A 134 4.35 19.30 -11.73
CA ASN A 134 4.39 17.85 -11.85
C ASN A 134 5.83 17.39 -12.08
N THR A 135 6.13 16.13 -11.77
CA THR A 135 7.48 15.57 -11.86
C THR A 135 7.50 14.33 -12.73
N SER A 136 8.42 14.28 -13.70
CA SER A 136 8.67 13.11 -14.53
C SER A 136 9.25 11.94 -13.72
N ASP A 137 8.93 10.71 -14.12
CA ASP A 137 9.53 9.49 -13.55
C ASP A 137 11.03 9.37 -13.84
N THR A 138 11.51 9.99 -14.91
CA THR A 138 12.94 10.04 -15.28
C THR A 138 13.80 10.83 -14.29
N LEU A 139 13.20 11.62 -13.40
CA LEU A 139 13.94 12.34 -12.36
C LEU A 139 14.45 11.41 -11.24
N LEU A 140 13.73 10.32 -10.96
CA LEU A 140 14.01 9.46 -9.80
C LEU A 140 15.38 8.78 -9.86
N PRO A 141 15.83 8.22 -11.00
CA PRO A 141 17.18 7.65 -11.11
C PRO A 141 18.27 8.71 -10.96
N VAL A 142 18.08 9.89 -11.56
CA VAL A 142 19.04 11.01 -11.50
C VAL A 142 19.25 11.48 -10.05
N LEU A 143 18.16 11.72 -9.32
CA LEU A 143 18.23 12.07 -7.90
C LEU A 143 18.88 10.95 -7.07
N SER A 144 18.55 9.69 -7.36
CA SER A 144 19.15 8.56 -6.64
C SER A 144 20.67 8.48 -6.88
N ALA A 145 21.14 8.79 -8.10
CA ALA A 145 22.56 8.89 -8.40
C ALA A 145 23.24 10.00 -7.58
N HIS A 146 22.62 11.17 -7.44
CA HIS A 146 23.14 12.23 -6.57
C HIS A 146 23.23 11.81 -5.10
N LEU A 147 22.20 11.13 -4.58
CA LEU A 147 22.21 10.61 -3.20
C LEU A 147 23.35 9.61 -2.98
N ARG A 148 23.68 8.77 -3.96
CA ARG A 148 24.83 7.86 -3.87
C ARG A 148 26.15 8.60 -3.78
N VAL A 149 26.34 9.64 -4.58
CA VAL A 149 27.56 10.46 -4.54
C VAL A 149 27.74 11.06 -3.14
N LEU A 150 26.66 11.61 -2.56
CA LEU A 150 26.68 12.18 -1.20
C LEU A 150 26.94 11.11 -0.14
N ALA A 151 26.28 9.95 -0.23
CA ALA A 151 26.49 8.85 0.69
C ALA A 151 27.93 8.32 0.62
N ASN A 152 28.50 8.17 -0.58
CA ASN A 152 29.87 7.70 -0.78
C ASN A 152 30.91 8.71 -0.26
N GLN A 153 30.62 10.01 -0.31
CA GLN A 153 31.45 11.03 0.35
C GLN A 153 31.37 10.88 1.87
N ALA A 154 30.17 10.78 2.42
CA ALA A 154 29.96 10.64 3.86
C ALA A 154 30.60 9.36 4.44
N ILE A 155 30.53 8.24 3.71
CA ILE A 155 31.22 6.99 4.06
C ILE A 155 32.74 7.20 4.15
N ARG A 156 33.33 7.92 3.18
CA ARG A 156 34.78 8.19 3.18
C ARG A 156 35.20 9.05 4.37
N HIS A 157 34.44 10.09 4.70
CA HIS A 157 34.70 10.93 5.87
C HIS A 157 34.61 10.13 7.17
N ALA A 158 33.55 9.33 7.34
CA ALA A 158 33.40 8.47 8.50
C ALA A 158 34.56 7.48 8.65
N ALA A 159 35.00 6.89 7.54
CA ALA A 159 36.12 5.95 7.51
C ALA A 159 37.47 6.62 7.85
N GLN A 160 37.70 7.84 7.37
CA GLN A 160 38.90 8.63 7.70
C GLN A 160 38.98 8.96 9.20
N ASP A 161 37.82 9.14 9.85
CA ASP A 161 37.71 9.32 11.30
C ASP A 161 37.76 8.00 12.09
N GLY A 162 37.99 6.86 11.43
CA GLY A 162 38.01 5.54 12.06
C GLY A 162 36.64 5.04 12.55
N ARG A 163 35.55 5.67 12.10
CA ARG A 163 34.17 5.31 12.48
C ARG A 163 33.57 4.31 11.50
N LYS A 164 32.69 3.45 12.02
CA LYS A 164 31.85 2.53 11.23
C LYS A 164 30.41 3.02 11.05
N THR A 165 30.14 4.26 11.47
CA THR A 165 28.82 4.88 11.44
C THR A 165 28.91 6.22 10.76
N VAL A 166 28.15 6.38 9.67
CA VAL A 166 27.94 7.66 8.99
C VAL A 166 27.00 8.51 9.84
N MET A 167 27.38 9.76 10.08
CA MET A 167 26.67 10.72 10.91
C MET A 167 26.37 11.97 10.10
N ASP A 168 25.47 12.83 10.60
CA ASP A 168 25.04 14.04 9.87
C ASP A 168 26.21 14.95 9.45
N ARG A 169 27.26 15.03 10.29
CA ARG A 169 28.49 15.80 10.01
C ARG A 169 29.31 15.30 8.82
N ASP A 170 29.11 14.05 8.42
CA ASP A 170 29.85 13.45 7.30
C ASP A 170 29.29 13.89 5.95
N LEU A 171 28.01 14.27 5.93
CA LEU A 171 27.37 14.90 4.79
C LEU A 171 27.82 16.36 4.75
N ALA A 172 28.77 16.67 3.88
CA ALA A 172 29.11 18.04 3.55
C ALA A 172 27.92 18.70 2.83
N MET A 173 26.94 19.17 3.59
CA MET A 173 25.92 20.05 3.05
C MET A 173 26.64 21.35 2.66
N PRO A 174 26.53 21.83 1.41
CA PRO A 174 26.94 23.19 1.12
C PRO A 174 26.15 24.08 2.09
N SER A 175 26.86 24.76 2.99
CA SER A 175 26.28 25.84 3.76
C SER A 175 25.65 26.79 2.75
N GLN A 176 24.38 27.08 2.97
CA GLN A 176 23.59 27.90 2.06
C GLN A 176 24.38 29.19 1.77
N ARG A 177 24.78 29.36 0.51
CA ARG A 177 25.13 30.68 0.01
C ARG A 177 23.88 31.20 -0.69
N ASP A 178 23.23 32.08 0.07
CA ASP A 178 22.47 33.24 -0.32
C ASP A 178 21.17 33.00 -1.12
N GLU A 179 20.09 33.41 -0.46
CA GLU A 179 18.78 33.69 -1.04
C GLU A 179 18.91 34.76 -2.14
N ASP A 180 18.28 34.52 -3.29
CA ASP A 180 17.51 35.49 -4.09
C ASP A 180 16.63 34.73 -5.10
#